data_AF-A0A7Y5FWA5-F1
#
_entry.id   AF-A0A7Y5FWA5-F1
#
_cell.length_a   1.000
_cell.length_b   1.000
_cell.length_c   1.000
_cell.angle_alpha   90.00
_cell.angle_beta   90.00
_cell.angle_gamma   90.00
#
_symmetry.space_group_name_H-M   'P 1'
#
loop_
_entity.id
_entity.type
_entity.pdbx_description
1 polymer ?
#
loop_
_entity_poly.entity_id
_entity_poly.type
_entity_poly.pdbx_seq_one_letter_code
_entity_poly.pdbx_strand_id
1 'polypeptide(L)'
;MKKPNKSPSLLAAIALTLICSVTAFAQGMGGHGWHNGYHGMDWPDTLRTLTVSGTVRVDSLPHAGFMHNLDYQQALYYLDINSDSKADHLLMFGPWWYQPNNGAKRPNNGDVVTITGGVMTNYTPSMLVVFTINGLKWRDRIGPPAWSGGWMHRNAMDSTRIYCPTDSSSWMHIPPGSIGMGMMWPDSIYCQFEWMHPDSLPVNGGG
;
A
#
# COMPACT_ATOMS: atom_id res chain seq x y z
N MET A 1 11.60 75.60 -24.33
CA MET A 1 11.96 74.38 -23.57
C MET A 1 10.78 73.41 -23.60
N LYS A 2 10.88 72.34 -24.41
CA LYS A 2 9.86 71.30 -24.56
C LYS A 2 10.01 70.27 -23.43
N LYS A 3 8.95 70.03 -22.65
CA LYS A 3 8.88 68.91 -21.68
C LYS A 3 8.66 67.59 -22.46
N PRO A 4 9.48 66.54 -22.24
CA PRO A 4 9.25 65.25 -22.87
C PRO A 4 8.23 64.40 -22.11
N ASN A 5 7.65 63.48 -22.87
CA ASN A 5 6.45 62.70 -22.63
C ASN A 5 6.56 61.70 -21.47
N LYS A 6 5.39 61.45 -20.85
CA LYS A 6 5.14 60.36 -19.91
C LYS A 6 5.30 59.01 -20.61
N SER A 7 6.17 58.15 -20.08
CA SER A 7 6.22 56.73 -20.43
C SER A 7 5.09 55.96 -19.74
N PRO A 8 4.54 54.92 -20.37
CA PRO A 8 3.48 54.11 -19.79
C PRO A 8 4.05 53.08 -18.81
N SER A 9 3.23 52.79 -17.80
CA SER A 9 3.23 51.67 -16.87
C SER A 9 3.87 50.37 -17.37
N LEU A 10 4.80 49.82 -16.57
CA LEU A 10 5.09 48.39 -16.57
C LEU A 10 4.86 47.86 -15.14
N LEU A 11 3.69 47.26 -14.93
CA LEU A 11 3.39 46.43 -13.77
C LEU A 11 4.38 45.25 -13.76
N ALA A 12 5.33 45.27 -12.83
CA ALA A 12 6.11 44.09 -12.48
C ALA A 12 5.26 43.18 -11.60
N ALA A 13 4.56 42.22 -12.22
CA ALA A 13 3.93 41.13 -11.52
C ALA A 13 5.02 40.20 -10.94
N ILE A 14 5.09 40.11 -9.62
CA ILE A 14 5.92 39.16 -8.90
C ILE A 14 5.27 37.77 -9.06
N ALA A 15 5.79 36.96 -9.99
CA ALA A 15 5.47 35.54 -10.07
C ALA A 15 6.51 34.77 -9.23
N LEU A 16 6.20 34.58 -7.95
CA LEU A 16 6.94 33.68 -7.07
C LEU A 16 6.50 32.25 -7.37
N THR A 17 7.11 31.62 -8.37
CA THR A 17 6.91 30.20 -8.66
C THR A 17 7.77 29.36 -7.73
N LEU A 18 7.21 28.97 -6.59
CA LEU A 18 7.78 28.00 -5.68
C LEU A 18 7.63 26.60 -6.30
N ILE A 19 8.64 26.14 -7.06
CA ILE A 19 8.73 24.74 -7.48
C ILE A 19 9.33 23.96 -6.31
N CYS A 20 8.49 23.53 -5.37
CA CYS A 20 8.86 22.51 -4.39
C CYS A 20 8.68 21.13 -5.03
N SER A 21 9.62 20.70 -5.87
CA SER A 21 9.81 19.28 -6.18
C SER A 21 10.72 18.67 -5.11
N VAL A 22 10.14 18.25 -3.99
CA VAL A 22 10.85 17.50 -2.95
C VAL A 22 10.65 16.01 -3.24
N THR A 23 11.47 15.44 -4.11
CA THR A 23 11.79 14.01 -4.06
C THR A 23 13.13 13.88 -3.36
N ALA A 24 13.10 13.98 -2.04
CA ALA A 24 14.24 13.60 -1.21
C ALA A 24 14.07 12.13 -0.81
N PHE A 25 14.51 11.22 -1.69
CA PHE A 25 14.88 9.88 -1.25
C PHE A 25 16.21 10.02 -0.52
N ALA A 26 16.17 9.99 0.81
CA ALA A 26 17.38 9.91 1.62
C ALA A 26 17.88 8.45 1.61
N GLN A 27 18.57 8.03 0.55
CA GLN A 27 19.41 6.83 0.60
C GLN A 27 20.84 7.26 0.92
N GLY A 28 21.14 7.29 2.22
CA GLY A 28 22.49 7.47 2.72
C GLY A 28 23.36 6.26 2.38
N MET A 29 24.53 6.54 1.81
CA MET A 29 25.58 5.59 1.46
C MET A 29 26.15 4.92 2.72
N GLY A 30 26.22 3.59 2.71
CA GLY A 30 26.92 2.79 3.71
C GLY A 30 26.92 1.33 3.29
N GLY A 31 28.02 0.88 2.69
CA GLY A 31 28.15 -0.46 2.11
C GLY A 31 28.10 -1.57 3.15
N HIS A 32 26.97 -2.27 3.19
CA HIS A 32 26.88 -3.70 3.48
C HIS A 32 25.76 -4.23 2.58
N GLY A 33 26.16 -4.75 1.41
CA GLY A 33 25.24 -5.48 0.54
C GLY A 33 24.70 -6.71 1.26
N TRP A 34 23.55 -7.21 0.80
CA TRP A 34 22.92 -8.48 1.16
C TRP A 34 21.73 -8.48 2.12
N HIS A 35 21.09 -7.33 2.38
CA HIS A 35 19.71 -7.31 2.91
C HIS A 35 18.88 -6.20 2.23
N ASN A 36 18.69 -6.32 0.91
CA ASN A 36 17.56 -5.64 0.28
C ASN A 36 16.31 -6.37 0.78
N GLY A 37 15.52 -5.76 1.66
CA GLY A 37 14.17 -6.18 2.07
C GLY A 37 13.18 -6.13 0.90
N TYR A 38 13.53 -6.83 -0.18
CA TYR A 38 12.82 -7.01 -1.44
C TYR A 38 12.42 -8.49 -1.54
N HIS A 39 11.71 -8.96 -0.52
CA HIS A 39 11.30 -10.35 -0.44
C HIS A 39 9.78 -10.45 -0.25
N GLY A 40 9.07 -10.47 -1.38
CA GLY A 40 8.02 -11.46 -1.62
C GLY A 40 6.59 -11.12 -1.20
N MET A 41 6.40 -10.04 -0.42
CA MET A 41 5.13 -9.28 -0.41
C MET A 41 5.27 -8.02 -1.27
N ASP A 42 6.20 -8.04 -2.22
CA ASP A 42 6.44 -7.02 -3.23
C ASP A 42 5.14 -6.82 -4.01
N TRP A 43 4.35 -5.82 -3.63
CA TRP A 43 3.24 -5.32 -4.42
C TRP A 43 3.87 -4.56 -5.58
N PRO A 44 4.04 -5.17 -6.76
CA PRO A 44 4.93 -4.59 -7.75
C PRO A 44 4.29 -3.29 -8.25
N ASP A 45 4.94 -2.16 -8.04
CA ASP A 45 4.57 -0.88 -8.66
C ASP A 45 4.52 -1.00 -10.21
N THR A 46 5.11 -2.07 -10.75
CA THR A 46 5.18 -2.49 -12.14
C THR A 46 4.00 -3.34 -12.64
N LEU A 47 3.03 -3.71 -11.79
CA LEU A 47 1.86 -4.47 -12.27
C LEU A 47 1.13 -3.71 -13.37
N ARG A 48 0.76 -4.44 -14.43
CA ARG A 48 -0.10 -3.92 -15.48
C ARG A 48 -1.42 -3.50 -14.85
N THR A 49 -1.74 -2.22 -14.95
CA THR A 49 -3.01 -1.68 -14.47
C THR A 49 -4.12 -2.02 -15.46
N LEU A 50 -5.25 -2.47 -14.93
CA LEU A 50 -6.45 -2.81 -15.68
C LEU A 50 -7.65 -2.13 -15.04
N THR A 51 -8.54 -1.56 -15.85
CA THR A 51 -9.86 -1.10 -15.42
C THR A 51 -10.92 -1.97 -16.09
N VAL A 52 -11.73 -2.65 -15.29
CA VAL A 52 -12.79 -3.56 -15.76
C VAL A 52 -14.05 -3.38 -14.95
N SER A 53 -15.20 -3.64 -15.57
CA SER A 53 -16.49 -3.73 -14.89
C SER A 53 -17.06 -5.13 -15.03
N GLY A 54 -17.74 -5.59 -13.99
CA GLY A 54 -18.27 -6.95 -13.94
C GLY A 54 -19.13 -7.19 -12.72
N THR A 55 -19.70 -8.38 -12.66
CA THR A 55 -20.52 -8.85 -11.54
C THR A 55 -19.63 -9.55 -10.53
N VAL A 56 -19.79 -9.21 -9.25
CA VAL A 56 -19.04 -9.83 -8.16
C VAL A 56 -19.73 -11.09 -7.70
N ARG A 57 -18.95 -12.16 -7.54
CA ARG A 57 -19.35 -13.35 -6.80
C ARG A 57 -18.54 -13.45 -5.52
N VAL A 58 -19.21 -13.49 -4.38
CA VAL A 58 -18.60 -13.60 -3.06
C VAL A 58 -18.72 -15.05 -2.58
N ASP A 59 -17.60 -15.70 -2.37
CA ASP A 59 -17.53 -17.03 -1.78
C ASP A 59 -17.07 -16.91 -0.33
N SER A 60 -17.99 -17.10 0.62
CA SER A 60 -17.77 -16.96 2.06
C SER A 60 -17.36 -18.26 2.75
N LEU A 61 -17.01 -19.30 2.00
CA LEU A 61 -16.59 -20.57 2.59
C LEU A 61 -15.31 -20.43 3.43
N PRO A 62 -15.18 -21.16 4.55
CA PRO A 62 -13.95 -21.21 5.34
C PRO A 62 -12.84 -21.85 4.50
N HIS A 63 -12.04 -21.02 3.82
CA HIS A 63 -11.01 -21.48 2.91
C HIS A 63 -9.76 -21.92 3.70
N ALA A 64 -9.64 -23.24 3.92
CA ALA A 64 -8.53 -23.86 4.63
C ALA A 64 -7.21 -23.94 3.82
N GLY A 65 -7.02 -23.15 2.75
CA GLY A 65 -6.10 -23.54 1.67
C GLY A 65 -5.00 -22.56 1.24
N PHE A 66 -5.14 -21.24 1.41
CA PHE A 66 -4.20 -20.30 0.77
C PHE A 66 -3.62 -19.23 1.70
N MET A 67 -4.10 -19.13 2.94
CA MET A 67 -3.52 -18.28 3.98
C MET A 67 -3.62 -19.04 5.30
N HIS A 68 -2.59 -19.83 5.59
CA HIS A 68 -2.53 -20.62 6.82
C HIS A 68 -2.48 -19.69 8.04
N ASN A 69 -3.27 -20.03 9.05
CA ASN A 69 -3.54 -19.29 10.29
C ASN A 69 -4.43 -18.07 10.14
N LEU A 70 -5.73 -18.29 10.32
CA LEU A 70 -6.62 -17.50 11.19
C LEU A 70 -8.06 -18.03 11.01
N ASP A 71 -8.75 -18.37 12.09
CA ASP A 71 -10.18 -18.73 12.18
C ASP A 71 -11.14 -17.59 11.76
N TYR A 72 -10.72 -16.71 10.87
CA TYR A 72 -11.49 -15.58 10.37
C TYR A 72 -11.91 -15.86 8.93
N GLN A 73 -13.21 -15.96 8.72
CA GLN A 73 -13.87 -16.19 7.43
C GLN A 73 -13.44 -15.13 6.40
N GLN A 74 -12.38 -15.41 5.63
CA GLN A 74 -12.00 -14.57 4.50
C GLN A 74 -12.90 -14.94 3.33
N ALA A 75 -13.83 -14.05 3.01
CA ALA A 75 -14.59 -14.19 1.78
C ALA A 75 -13.66 -13.97 0.58
N LEU A 76 -13.73 -14.85 -0.42
CA LEU A 76 -13.07 -14.67 -1.71
C LEU A 76 -14.02 -13.89 -2.63
N TYR A 77 -13.46 -12.89 -3.30
CA TYR A 77 -14.21 -12.01 -4.20
C TYR A 77 -13.80 -12.32 -5.62
N TYR A 78 -14.70 -12.86 -6.43
CA TYR A 78 -14.48 -13.12 -7.84
C TYR A 78 -15.19 -12.07 -8.68
N LEU A 79 -14.60 -11.69 -9.81
CA LEU A 79 -15.19 -10.79 -10.79
C LEU A 79 -15.43 -11.56 -12.10
N ASP A 80 -16.66 -11.55 -12.57
CA ASP A 80 -17.11 -12.02 -13.88
C ASP A 80 -17.38 -10.80 -14.76
N ILE A 81 -16.58 -10.60 -15.81
CA ILE A 81 -16.64 -9.43 -16.69
C ILE A 81 -17.50 -9.67 -17.94
N ASN A 82 -17.87 -10.92 -18.24
CA ASN A 82 -18.54 -11.29 -19.48
C ASN A 82 -19.92 -11.95 -19.25
N SER A 83 -20.34 -12.11 -18.00
CA SER A 83 -21.59 -12.75 -17.56
C SER A 83 -21.74 -14.21 -17.99
N ASP A 84 -20.63 -14.94 -18.14
CA ASP A 84 -20.64 -16.38 -18.44
C ASP A 84 -20.70 -17.27 -17.18
N SER A 85 -20.83 -16.66 -16.01
CA SER A 85 -20.83 -17.30 -14.68
C SER A 85 -19.49 -17.93 -14.28
N LYS A 86 -18.39 -17.61 -14.97
CA LYS A 86 -17.03 -17.98 -14.60
C LYS A 86 -16.28 -16.74 -14.10
N ALA A 87 -15.36 -16.98 -13.17
CA ALA A 87 -14.53 -15.90 -12.64
C ALA A 87 -13.37 -15.60 -13.60
N ASP A 88 -13.29 -14.37 -14.10
CA ASP A 88 -12.14 -13.87 -14.85
C ASP A 88 -11.00 -13.46 -13.91
N HIS A 89 -11.36 -12.87 -12.77
CA HIS A 89 -10.42 -12.36 -11.79
C HIS A 89 -10.79 -12.72 -10.34
N LEU A 90 -9.79 -12.97 -9.51
CA LEU A 90 -9.88 -12.93 -8.06
C LEU A 90 -9.51 -11.52 -7.56
N LEU A 91 -10.39 -10.82 -6.86
CA LEU A 91 -10.15 -9.49 -6.31
C LEU A 91 -9.39 -9.58 -4.98
N MET A 92 -8.28 -8.86 -4.89
CA MET A 92 -7.46 -8.77 -3.68
C MET A 92 -7.62 -7.37 -3.04
N PHE A 93 -8.43 -7.32 -1.99
CA PHE A 93 -8.68 -6.10 -1.20
C PHE A 93 -7.67 -5.89 -0.05
N GLY A 94 -6.71 -6.80 0.11
CA GLY A 94 -5.85 -6.86 1.29
C GLY A 94 -6.52 -7.57 2.46
N PRO A 95 -5.99 -7.41 3.68
CA PRO A 95 -6.47 -8.09 4.88
C PRO A 95 -7.96 -7.81 5.14
N TRP A 96 -8.68 -8.79 5.69
CA TRP A 96 -10.13 -8.69 5.93
C TRP A 96 -10.51 -7.49 6.82
N TRP A 97 -9.64 -7.11 7.75
CA TRP A 97 -9.83 -5.97 8.66
C TRP A 97 -9.53 -4.62 8.00
N TYR A 98 -8.86 -4.58 6.85
CA TYR A 98 -8.57 -3.33 6.18
C TYR A 98 -9.84 -2.74 5.57
N GLN A 99 -10.04 -1.45 5.82
CA GLN A 99 -11.16 -0.68 5.33
C GLN A 99 -10.71 0.78 5.16
N PRO A 100 -10.75 1.35 3.94
CA PRO A 100 -10.34 2.74 3.74
C PRO A 100 -11.33 3.73 4.38
N ASN A 101 -10.81 4.83 4.91
CA ASN A 101 -11.59 5.88 5.59
C ASN A 101 -12.25 6.90 4.63
N ASN A 102 -12.72 6.44 3.47
CA ASN A 102 -13.35 7.28 2.44
C ASN A 102 -14.70 6.75 1.94
N GLY A 103 -15.26 5.76 2.63
CA GLY A 103 -16.56 5.17 2.31
C GLY A 103 -16.54 4.11 1.21
N ALA A 104 -15.41 3.80 0.57
CA ALA A 104 -15.32 2.68 -0.35
C ALA A 104 -15.56 1.37 0.40
N LYS A 105 -16.53 0.54 0.00
CA LYS A 105 -16.87 -0.71 0.69
C LYS A 105 -16.56 -1.92 -0.20
N ARG A 106 -16.30 -3.07 0.43
CA ARG A 106 -16.30 -4.34 -0.31
C ARG A 106 -17.70 -4.58 -0.89
N PRO A 107 -17.80 -5.12 -2.11
CA PRO A 107 -19.07 -5.41 -2.76
C PRO A 107 -19.81 -6.58 -2.09
N ASN A 108 -21.13 -6.60 -2.21
CA ASN A 108 -21.95 -7.77 -1.90
C ASN A 108 -21.96 -8.75 -3.09
N ASN A 109 -22.41 -9.97 -2.83
CA ASN A 109 -22.61 -10.97 -3.88
C ASN A 109 -23.68 -10.48 -4.88
N GLY A 110 -23.34 -10.48 -6.17
CA GLY A 110 -24.18 -10.00 -7.26
C GLY A 110 -24.03 -8.51 -7.59
N ASP A 111 -23.25 -7.75 -6.82
CA ASP A 111 -23.02 -6.33 -7.13
C ASP A 111 -22.25 -6.17 -8.44
N VAL A 112 -22.69 -5.25 -9.29
CA VAL A 112 -21.94 -4.81 -10.47
C VAL A 112 -21.01 -3.68 -10.04
N VAL A 113 -19.70 -3.85 -10.27
CA VAL A 113 -18.67 -2.90 -9.85
C VAL A 113 -17.72 -2.57 -10.98
N THR A 114 -17.10 -1.40 -10.90
CA THR A 114 -15.94 -1.03 -11.72
C THR A 114 -14.69 -1.01 -10.85
N ILE A 115 -13.70 -1.82 -11.21
CA ILE A 115 -12.42 -1.94 -10.50
C ILE A 115 -11.31 -1.40 -11.37
N THR A 116 -10.45 -0.54 -10.80
CA THR A 116 -9.10 -0.30 -11.34
C THR A 116 -8.10 -0.96 -10.41
N GLY A 117 -7.19 -1.78 -10.96
CA GLY A 117 -6.25 -2.56 -10.16
C GLY A 117 -5.03 -3.07 -10.91
N GLY A 118 -4.08 -3.63 -10.18
CA GLY A 118 -2.90 -4.29 -10.73
C GLY A 118 -3.15 -5.78 -10.97
N VAL A 119 -2.87 -6.28 -12.17
CA VAL A 119 -3.12 -7.68 -12.54
C VAL A 119 -1.89 -8.55 -12.30
N MET A 120 -2.06 -9.62 -11.52
CA MET A 120 -1.11 -10.71 -11.38
C MET A 120 -1.59 -11.93 -12.17
N THR A 121 -0.88 -12.24 -13.26
CA THR A 121 -1.25 -13.29 -14.21
C THR A 121 -0.75 -14.68 -13.83
N ASN A 122 0.04 -14.80 -12.77
CA ASN A 122 0.63 -16.08 -12.34
C ASN A 122 -0.35 -16.97 -11.57
N TYR A 123 -1.60 -16.52 -11.37
CA TYR A 123 -2.68 -17.22 -10.68
C TYR A 123 -3.81 -17.56 -11.66
N THR A 124 -4.59 -18.59 -11.36
CA THR A 124 -5.79 -18.97 -12.13
C THR A 124 -7.00 -19.11 -11.20
N PRO A 125 -8.03 -18.24 -11.31
CA PRO A 125 -8.08 -17.05 -12.17
C PRO A 125 -7.00 -16.03 -11.78
N SER A 126 -6.70 -15.10 -12.69
CA SER A 126 -5.70 -14.06 -12.39
C SER A 126 -6.16 -13.17 -11.23
N MET A 127 -5.21 -12.67 -10.43
CA MET A 127 -5.54 -11.86 -9.26
C MET A 127 -5.49 -10.37 -9.61
N LEU A 128 -6.51 -9.61 -9.24
CA LEU A 128 -6.62 -8.18 -9.45
C LEU A 128 -6.52 -7.45 -8.10
N VAL A 129 -5.39 -6.81 -7.86
CA VAL A 129 -5.15 -5.99 -6.65
C VAL A 129 -5.93 -4.69 -6.77
N VAL A 130 -6.90 -4.47 -5.88
CA VAL A 130 -7.84 -3.36 -6.00
C VAL A 130 -7.19 -2.04 -5.59
N PHE A 131 -7.10 -1.08 -6.52
CA PHE A 131 -6.68 0.30 -6.25
C PHE A 131 -7.88 1.24 -6.13
N THR A 132 -8.90 1.07 -6.98
CA THR A 132 -10.17 1.79 -6.89
C THR A 132 -11.34 0.85 -7.11
N ILE A 133 -12.47 1.17 -6.47
CA ILE A 133 -13.75 0.51 -6.65
C ILE A 133 -14.83 1.57 -6.80
N ASN A 134 -15.60 1.50 -7.88
CA ASN A 134 -16.69 2.45 -8.20
C ASN A 134 -16.23 3.92 -8.12
N GLY A 135 -15.02 4.20 -8.61
CA GLY A 135 -14.41 5.54 -8.59
C GLY A 135 -13.83 5.97 -7.24
N LEU A 136 -14.03 5.20 -6.17
CA LEU A 136 -13.47 5.49 -4.84
C LEU A 136 -12.12 4.78 -4.66
N LYS A 137 -11.17 5.47 -4.03
CA LYS A 137 -9.83 4.93 -3.75
C LYS A 137 -9.91 3.81 -2.70
N TRP A 138 -9.44 2.61 -3.03
CA TRP A 138 -9.25 1.53 -2.06
C TRP A 138 -7.86 1.60 -1.42
N ARG A 139 -6.82 1.76 -2.25
CA ARG A 139 -5.44 1.99 -1.82
C ARG A 139 -4.69 2.79 -2.88
N ASP A 140 -3.55 3.35 -2.51
CA ASP A 140 -2.63 3.96 -3.48
C ASP A 140 -1.97 2.90 -4.34
N ARG A 141 -1.80 3.19 -5.64
CA ARG A 141 -1.11 2.29 -6.59
C ARG A 141 0.38 2.18 -6.28
N ILE A 142 0.98 3.29 -5.88
CA ILE A 142 2.42 3.44 -5.64
C ILE A 142 2.64 3.43 -4.14
N GLY A 143 3.68 2.71 -3.70
CA GLY A 143 4.10 2.68 -2.31
C GLY A 143 3.43 1.56 -1.50
N PRO A 144 3.87 1.42 -0.24
CA PRO A 144 3.43 0.31 0.58
C PRO A 144 1.91 0.43 0.83
N PRO A 145 1.18 -0.69 0.81
CA PRO A 145 -0.24 -0.64 1.10
C PRO A 145 -0.45 -0.19 2.55
N ALA A 146 -1.57 0.49 2.80
CA ALA A 146 -1.89 1.12 4.09
C ALA A 146 -1.94 0.15 5.30
N TRP A 147 -1.94 -1.16 5.04
CA TRP A 147 -1.91 -2.22 6.05
C TRP A 147 -0.53 -2.86 6.25
N SER A 148 0.48 -2.52 5.44
CA SER A 148 1.79 -3.20 5.42
C SER A 148 2.88 -2.38 6.10
N GLY A 149 2.72 -2.12 7.39
CA GLY A 149 3.72 -1.41 8.18
C GLY A 149 3.30 0.00 8.59
N GLY A 150 4.28 0.84 8.92
CA GLY A 150 4.06 2.19 9.41
C GLY A 150 5.33 3.02 9.44
N TRP A 151 5.16 4.34 9.31
CA TRP A 151 6.25 5.29 9.51
C TRP A 151 6.42 5.57 10.99
N MET A 152 7.64 5.40 11.45
CA MET A 152 8.09 5.86 12.74
C MET A 152 8.88 7.16 12.55
N HIS A 153 8.57 8.19 13.31
CA HIS A 153 9.17 9.52 13.20
C HIS A 153 10.15 9.77 14.35
N ARG A 154 11.11 10.64 14.08
CA ARG A 154 12.04 11.19 15.08
C ARG A 154 11.33 12.20 15.99
N ASN A 155 10.46 11.69 16.86
CA ASN A 155 9.66 12.47 17.78
C ASN A 155 9.63 11.79 19.16
N ALA A 156 9.83 12.57 20.22
CA ALA A 156 9.83 12.09 21.61
C ALA A 156 8.50 11.46 22.03
N MET A 157 7.42 11.77 21.31
CA MET A 157 6.06 11.34 21.59
C MET A 157 5.53 10.34 20.57
N ASP A 158 6.26 10.05 19.48
CA ASP A 158 5.77 9.11 18.47
C ASP A 158 5.84 7.69 19.02
N SER A 159 4.66 7.10 19.17
CA SER A 159 4.47 5.73 19.58
C SER A 159 3.82 4.99 18.42
N THR A 160 4.60 4.18 17.72
CA THR A 160 4.12 3.49 16.53
C THR A 160 3.89 2.01 16.84
N ARG A 161 2.80 1.45 16.31
CA ARG A 161 2.60 0.00 16.23
C ARG A 161 2.69 -0.42 14.78
N ILE A 162 3.50 -1.42 14.51
CA ILE A 162 3.64 -2.03 13.20
C ILE A 162 2.89 -3.35 13.28
N TYR A 163 1.86 -3.55 12.47
CA TYR A 163 1.05 -4.77 12.48
C TYR A 163 1.55 -5.77 11.46
N CYS A 164 1.39 -7.06 11.75
CA CYS A 164 1.57 -8.11 10.77
C CYS A 164 0.46 -8.01 9.70
N PRO A 165 0.79 -7.97 8.40
CA PRO A 165 -0.21 -7.87 7.33
C PRO A 165 -1.22 -9.02 7.36
N THR A 166 -0.82 -10.20 7.80
CA THR A 166 -1.67 -11.38 7.83
C THR A 166 -2.40 -11.59 9.14
N ASP A 167 -1.96 -10.95 10.23
CA ASP A 167 -2.54 -11.14 11.57
C ASP A 167 -2.55 -9.84 12.37
N SER A 168 -3.74 -9.27 12.58
CA SER A 168 -3.91 -8.02 13.34
C SER A 168 -3.60 -8.17 14.83
N SER A 169 -3.56 -9.40 15.36
CA SER A 169 -3.18 -9.65 16.76
C SER A 169 -1.66 -9.68 16.97
N SER A 170 -0.90 -9.87 15.89
CA SER A 170 0.56 -9.83 15.87
C SER A 170 1.05 -8.44 15.48
N TRP A 171 1.81 -7.81 16.37
CA TRP A 171 2.35 -6.47 16.13
C TRP A 171 3.65 -6.25 16.91
N MET A 172 4.45 -5.28 16.44
CA MET A 172 5.62 -4.78 17.12
C MET A 172 5.32 -3.38 17.67
N HIS A 173 5.61 -3.18 18.95
CA HIS A 173 5.58 -1.85 19.53
C HIS A 173 6.91 -1.15 19.34
N ILE A 174 6.88 0.09 18.86
CA ILE A 174 8.03 0.97 18.93
C ILE A 174 7.72 2.09 19.92
N PRO A 175 8.36 2.13 21.10
CA PRO A 175 8.03 3.10 22.14
C PRO A 175 8.50 4.52 21.76
N PRO A 176 7.98 5.56 22.44
CA PRO A 176 8.38 6.93 22.23
C PRO A 176 9.90 7.15 22.33
N GLY A 177 10.44 7.94 21.41
CA GLY A 177 11.86 8.30 21.38
C GLY A 177 12.81 7.24 20.81
N SER A 178 12.31 6.15 20.21
CA SER A 178 13.19 5.04 19.78
C SER A 178 14.15 5.36 18.61
N ILE A 179 13.92 6.42 17.80
CA ILE A 179 14.87 6.88 16.75
C ILE A 179 15.93 7.82 17.36
N GLY A 180 15.82 8.15 18.65
CA GLY A 180 16.71 9.10 19.32
C GLY A 180 16.52 10.54 18.84
N MET A 181 17.10 11.49 19.58
CA MET A 181 17.06 12.94 19.24
C MET A 181 18.37 13.42 18.59
N GLY A 182 19.26 12.49 18.23
CA GLY A 182 20.57 12.83 17.66
C GLY A 182 20.44 13.43 16.26
N MET A 183 21.25 14.45 15.97
CA MET A 183 21.23 15.17 14.67
C MET A 183 21.62 14.31 13.46
N MET A 184 22.06 13.06 13.66
CA MET A 184 22.50 12.16 12.60
C MET A 184 21.45 11.12 12.16
N TRP A 185 20.30 11.04 12.83
CA TRP A 185 19.23 10.12 12.43
C TRP A 185 18.28 10.75 11.40
N PRO A 186 17.72 9.98 10.45
CA PRO A 186 16.68 10.47 9.56
C PRO A 186 15.44 10.91 10.34
N ASP A 187 14.63 11.78 9.71
CA ASP A 187 13.39 12.30 10.33
C ASP A 187 12.33 11.21 10.51
N SER A 188 12.38 10.15 9.71
CA SER A 188 11.50 8.98 9.82
C SER A 188 12.12 7.73 9.22
N ILE A 189 11.63 6.57 9.66
CA ILE A 189 11.97 5.25 9.15
C ILE A 189 10.67 4.49 8.88
N TYR A 190 10.58 3.81 7.75
CA TYR A 190 9.46 2.91 7.47
C TYR A 190 9.73 1.53 8.07
N CYS A 191 8.79 1.01 8.84
CA CYS A 191 8.89 -0.31 9.45
C CYS A 191 7.75 -1.20 8.94
N GLN A 192 8.04 -2.45 8.61
CA GLN A 192 7.04 -3.42 8.17
C GLN A 192 7.35 -4.82 8.70
N PHE A 193 6.32 -5.64 8.86
CA PHE A 193 6.49 -7.08 9.03
C PHE A 193 6.71 -7.71 7.67
N GLU A 194 7.83 -8.40 7.53
CA GLU A 194 8.10 -9.25 6.39
C GLU A 194 7.87 -10.71 6.78
N TRP A 195 7.61 -11.56 5.79
CA TRP A 195 7.63 -13.00 6.00
C TRP A 195 9.03 -13.41 6.42
N MET A 196 9.15 -14.01 7.62
CA MET A 196 10.38 -14.66 8.02
C MET A 196 10.46 -16.00 7.30
N HIS A 197 11.51 -16.21 6.50
CA HIS A 197 11.74 -17.51 5.87
C HIS A 197 11.86 -18.59 6.96
N PRO A 198 11.32 -19.81 6.77
CA PRO A 198 11.43 -20.88 7.77
C PRO A 198 12.87 -21.15 8.21
N ASP A 199 13.84 -20.97 7.30
CA ASP A 199 15.27 -21.16 7.59
C ASP A 199 15.87 -20.07 8.51
N SER A 200 15.17 -18.95 8.68
CA SER A 200 15.55 -17.88 9.60
C SER A 200 15.03 -18.11 11.02
N LEU A 201 14.17 -19.11 11.22
CA LEU A 201 13.82 -19.56 12.57
C LEU A 201 15.04 -20.27 13.16
N PRO A 202 15.34 -20.06 14.46
CA PRO A 202 16.29 -20.94 15.13
C PRO A 202 15.80 -22.37 14.91
N VAL A 203 16.63 -23.19 14.26
CA VAL A 203 16.39 -24.63 14.15
C VAL A 203 16.09 -25.07 15.57
N ASN A 204 14.89 -25.61 15.82
CA ASN A 204 14.60 -26.26 17.10
C ASN A 204 15.73 -27.28 17.29
N GLY A 205 16.70 -26.93 18.14
CA GLY A 205 17.81 -27.79 18.47
C GLY A 205 17.18 -29.06 18.99
N GLY A 206 17.41 -30.17 18.28
CA GLY A 206 16.97 -31.48 18.71
C GLY A 206 17.39 -31.69 20.16
N GLY A 207 16.40 -31.91 21.01
CA GLY A 207 16.56 -32.76 22.20
C GLY A 207 16.58 -34.21 21.77
#